data_AF-A0A847GYB7-F1
#
_entry.id   AF-A0A847GYB7-F1
#
_cell.length_a   1.000
_cell.length_b   1.000
_cell.length_c   1.000
_cell.angle_alpha   90.00
_cell.angle_beta   90.00
_cell.angle_gamma   90.00
#
_symmetry.space_group_name_H-M   'P 1'
#
loop_
_entity.id
_entity.type
_entity.pdbx_description
1 polymer ?
#
loop_
_entity_poly.entity_id
_entity_poly.type
_entity_poly.pdbx_seq_one_letter_code
_entity_poly.pdbx_strand_id
1 'polypeptide(L)'
;WEYACRAGTTTPWYCGGRWDALEAHAWFDSTAGTGTHPVGQKSANAWGLFDVHGNVWEWCADWYDPAYYATSPQDDPPGPSAGPYHVSRSGSWANAAGGCQAAYRCGWQEAGGRAYSRGFRIARQFDDEGKGMEGNGMR
;
A
#
# COMPACT_ATOMS: atom_id res chain seq x y z
N TRP A 1 1.26 -4.57 4.71
CA TRP A 1 1.48 -3.31 3.95
C TRP A 1 1.36 -2.06 4.83
N GLU A 2 0.22 -1.83 5.50
CA GLU A 2 -0.03 -0.60 6.28
C GLU A 2 1.02 -0.27 7.34
N TYR A 3 1.45 -1.28 8.10
CA TYR A 3 2.52 -1.16 9.10
C TYR A 3 3.80 -0.57 8.50
N ALA A 4 4.21 -1.09 7.34
CA ALA A 4 5.38 -0.63 6.61
C ALA A 4 5.21 0.78 6.04
N CYS A 5 4.02 1.13 5.51
CA CYS A 5 3.68 2.48 5.07
C CYS A 5 3.80 3.50 6.22
N ARG A 6 3.24 3.16 7.38
CA ARG A 6 3.24 4.01 8.59
C ARG A 6 4.62 4.21 9.20
N ALA A 7 5.50 3.20 9.14
CA ALA A 7 6.85 3.25 9.70
C ALA A 7 6.92 3.86 11.12
N GLY A 8 6.02 3.44 12.01
CA GLY A 8 5.94 3.90 13.40
C GLY A 8 5.01 5.10 13.66
N THR A 9 4.43 5.70 12.63
CA THR A 9 3.45 6.78 12.78
C THR A 9 2.01 6.27 12.96
N THR A 10 1.16 7.06 13.61
CA THR A 10 -0.29 6.79 13.74
C THR A 10 -1.15 7.72 12.88
N THR A 11 -0.51 8.62 12.13
CA THR A 11 -1.16 9.62 11.29
C THR A 11 -1.65 9.04 9.96
N PRO A 12 -2.58 9.71 9.26
CA PRO A 12 -3.05 9.28 7.93
C PRO A 12 -1.94 9.13 6.89
N TRP A 13 -0.91 9.99 6.92
CA TRP A 13 0.30 9.89 6.11
C TRP A 13 1.53 9.85 7.01
N TYR A 14 2.63 9.22 6.58
CA TYR A 14 3.86 9.17 7.41
C TYR A 14 4.43 10.57 7.67
N CYS A 15 4.11 11.55 6.80
CA CYS A 15 4.52 12.94 6.93
C CYS A 15 3.59 13.80 7.80
N GLY A 16 2.53 13.22 8.39
CA GLY A 16 1.68 13.87 9.38
C GLY A 16 0.18 13.78 9.11
N GLY A 17 -0.57 14.61 9.84
CA GLY A 17 -2.04 14.61 9.85
C GLY A 17 -2.74 15.52 8.84
N ARG A 18 -1.98 16.32 8.09
CA ARG A 18 -2.52 17.26 7.11
C ARG A 18 -2.21 16.79 5.70
N TRP A 19 -3.18 16.97 4.81
CA TRP A 19 -3.06 16.51 3.43
C TRP A 19 -2.01 17.30 2.63
N ASP A 20 -1.79 18.58 2.95
CA ASP A 20 -0.84 19.46 2.26
C ASP A 20 0.61 19.07 2.52
N ALA A 21 0.88 18.49 3.70
CA ALA A 21 2.18 17.88 3.98
C ALA A 21 2.53 16.77 2.98
N LEU A 22 1.57 16.17 2.27
CA LEU A 22 1.82 15.10 1.32
C LEU A 22 2.52 15.59 0.04
N GLU A 23 2.41 16.88 -0.31
CA GLU A 23 2.93 17.43 -1.56
C GLU A 23 4.46 17.27 -1.73
N ALA A 24 5.20 17.43 -0.63
CA ALA A 24 6.64 17.21 -0.62
C ALA A 24 7.05 15.71 -0.60
N HIS A 25 6.10 14.81 -0.37
CA HIS A 25 6.36 13.42 0.04
C HIS A 25 5.79 12.36 -0.92
N ALA A 26 4.94 12.75 -1.87
CA ALA A 26 4.21 11.82 -2.74
C ALA A 26 3.95 12.35 -4.14
N TRP A 27 3.63 11.43 -5.04
CA TRP A 27 3.05 11.68 -6.35
C TRP A 27 1.56 11.35 -6.33
N PHE A 28 0.72 12.36 -6.18
CA PHE A 28 -0.74 12.22 -6.21
C PHE A 28 -1.33 13.30 -7.12
N ASP A 29 -2.65 13.43 -7.24
CA ASP A 29 -3.29 14.30 -8.24
C ASP A 29 -2.70 15.72 -8.32
N SER A 30 -2.33 16.29 -7.18
CA SER A 30 -1.86 17.66 -7.05
C SER A 30 -0.37 17.84 -7.39
N THR A 31 0.43 16.76 -7.34
CA THR A 31 1.88 16.83 -7.54
C THR A 31 2.40 16.04 -8.72
N ALA A 32 1.66 15.05 -9.21
CA ALA A 32 2.12 14.17 -10.27
C ALA A 32 2.02 14.79 -11.67
N GLY A 33 1.16 15.79 -11.87
CA GLY A 33 0.86 16.31 -13.21
C GLY A 33 0.14 15.26 -14.05
N THR A 34 0.90 14.45 -14.81
CA THR A 34 0.34 13.35 -15.63
C THR A 34 1.16 12.09 -15.50
N GLY A 35 0.51 10.98 -15.15
CA GLY A 35 1.15 9.66 -15.14
C GLY A 35 2.04 9.39 -13.93
N THR A 36 2.76 8.27 -14.01
CA THR A 36 3.70 7.82 -12.98
C THR A 36 5.02 8.58 -13.05
N HIS A 37 5.73 8.57 -11.94
CA HIS A 37 7.09 9.10 -11.85
C HIS A 37 8.09 7.97 -11.53
N PRO A 38 9.38 8.13 -11.89
CA PRO A 38 10.41 7.21 -11.44
C PRO A 38 10.36 7.03 -9.91
N VAL A 39 10.52 5.79 -9.46
CA VAL A 39 10.46 5.46 -8.03
C VAL A 39 11.56 6.17 -7.25
N GLY A 40 11.28 6.52 -6.00
CA GLY A 40 12.29 7.07 -5.08
C GLY A 40 12.67 8.52 -5.31
N GLN A 41 11.87 9.29 -6.06
CA GLN A 41 12.12 10.73 -6.28
C GLN A 41 11.54 11.64 -5.18
N LYS A 42 10.59 11.13 -4.39
CA LYS A 42 10.10 11.79 -3.17
C LYS A 42 10.80 11.19 -1.95
N SER A 43 10.65 11.81 -0.77
CA SER A 43 11.28 11.29 0.44
C SER A 43 10.75 9.90 0.81
N ALA A 44 11.62 9.08 1.40
CA ALA A 44 11.21 7.83 2.04
C ALA A 44 10.55 8.09 3.41
N ASN A 45 9.78 7.12 3.88
CA ASN A 45 9.37 7.07 5.28
C ASN A 45 10.54 6.68 6.21
N ALA A 46 10.29 6.61 7.52
CA ALA A 46 11.32 6.34 8.53
C ALA A 46 12.03 4.97 8.38
N TRP A 47 11.50 4.05 7.57
CA TRP A 47 12.11 2.74 7.29
C TRP A 47 12.73 2.65 5.89
N GLY A 48 12.88 3.77 5.19
CA GLY A 48 13.50 3.81 3.87
C GLY A 48 12.59 3.35 2.73
N LEU A 49 11.27 3.27 2.94
CA LEU A 49 10.33 2.94 1.88
C LEU A 49 9.85 4.18 1.14
N PHE A 50 10.00 4.14 -0.18
CA PHE A 50 9.58 5.19 -1.10
C PHE A 50 8.19 4.89 -1.68
N ASP A 51 7.51 5.96 -2.09
CA ASP A 51 6.24 5.93 -2.82
C ASP A 51 5.13 5.13 -2.12
N VAL A 52 5.17 5.08 -0.78
CA VAL A 52 4.15 4.43 0.07
C VAL A 52 2.86 5.24 0.21
N HIS A 53 2.82 6.43 -0.39
CA HIS A 53 1.63 7.24 -0.59
C HIS A 53 1.67 7.76 -2.04
N GLY A 54 0.80 7.26 -2.91
CA GLY A 54 0.70 7.66 -4.31
C GLY A 54 1.62 6.90 -5.28
N ASN A 55 1.95 7.56 -6.38
CA ASN A 55 2.54 7.02 -7.61
C ASN A 55 1.64 5.97 -8.28
N VAL A 56 1.54 4.77 -7.71
CA VAL A 56 0.66 3.71 -8.19
C VAL A 56 -0.01 3.00 -7.02
N TRP A 57 -1.21 2.50 -7.29
CA TRP A 57 -1.86 1.54 -6.43
C TRP A 57 -0.98 0.29 -6.32
N GLU A 58 -0.85 -0.25 -5.12
CA GLU A 58 -0.08 -1.45 -4.85
C GLU A 58 -1.00 -2.60 -4.44
N TRP A 59 -1.01 -3.67 -5.24
CA TRP A 59 -1.74 -4.91 -4.98
C TRP A 59 -1.22 -5.60 -3.70
N CYS A 60 -2.13 -6.15 -2.91
CA CYS A 60 -1.88 -6.96 -1.71
C CYS A 60 -2.55 -8.34 -1.86
N ALA A 61 -1.94 -9.37 -1.27
CA ALA A 61 -2.40 -10.75 -1.39
C ALA A 61 -3.75 -11.02 -0.72
N ASP A 62 -4.14 -10.19 0.24
CA ASP A 62 -5.40 -10.28 0.97
C ASP A 62 -6.61 -10.09 0.03
N TRP A 63 -7.67 -10.86 0.26
CA TRP A 63 -8.99 -10.57 -0.30
C TRP A 63 -9.58 -9.31 0.35
N TYR A 64 -10.26 -8.49 -0.43
CA TYR A 64 -10.92 -7.29 0.06
C TYR A 64 -12.31 -7.60 0.61
N ASP A 65 -12.51 -7.28 1.89
CA ASP A 65 -13.81 -7.22 2.53
C ASP A 65 -13.92 -5.93 3.38
N PRO A 66 -14.87 -5.03 3.10
CA PRO A 66 -15.05 -3.79 3.86
C PRO A 66 -15.33 -4.02 5.35
N ALA A 67 -15.87 -5.19 5.75
CA ALA A 67 -16.18 -5.53 7.13
C ALA A 67 -15.05 -6.29 7.86
N TYR A 68 -13.98 -6.72 7.18
CA TYR A 68 -12.95 -7.61 7.76
C TYR A 68 -12.34 -7.12 9.07
N TYR A 69 -12.12 -5.81 9.21
CA TYR A 69 -11.52 -5.24 10.42
C TYR A 69 -12.38 -5.42 11.68
N ALA A 70 -13.68 -5.70 11.55
CA ALA A 70 -14.55 -6.01 12.69
C ALA A 70 -14.25 -7.37 13.33
N THR A 71 -13.62 -8.29 12.59
CA THR A 71 -13.34 -9.68 13.01
C THR A 71 -11.87 -10.08 12.83
N SER A 72 -11.02 -9.17 12.36
CA SER A 72 -9.60 -9.41 12.13
C SER A 72 -8.88 -9.80 13.42
N PRO A 73 -8.03 -10.85 13.40
CA PRO A 73 -7.11 -11.10 14.52
C PRO A 73 -6.09 -9.96 14.62
N GLN A 74 -5.50 -9.83 15.81
CA GLN A 74 -4.50 -8.80 16.09
C GLN A 74 -3.13 -9.12 15.47
N ASP A 75 -2.73 -10.40 15.55
CA ASP A 75 -1.42 -10.88 15.11
C ASP A 75 -1.56 -11.56 13.75
N ASP A 76 -0.75 -11.10 12.78
CA ASP A 76 -0.65 -11.59 11.40
C ASP A 76 -2.01 -11.92 10.74
N PRO A 77 -2.86 -10.90 10.50
CA PRO A 77 -4.19 -11.14 9.94
C PRO A 77 -4.11 -11.63 8.49
N PRO A 78 -4.66 -12.82 8.17
CA PRO A 78 -4.50 -13.44 6.85
C PRO A 78 -5.44 -12.87 5.78
N GLY A 79 -6.31 -11.92 6.13
CA GLY A 79 -7.43 -11.51 5.29
C GLY A 79 -8.60 -12.51 5.31
N PRO A 80 -9.69 -12.21 4.60
CA PRO A 80 -10.75 -13.18 4.30
C PRO A 80 -10.20 -14.36 3.48
N SER A 81 -10.83 -15.54 3.57
CA SER A 81 -10.36 -16.74 2.85
C SER A 81 -10.67 -16.72 1.34
N ALA A 82 -11.64 -15.92 0.90
CA ALA A 82 -12.02 -15.76 -0.50
C ALA A 82 -12.69 -14.40 -0.73
N GLY A 83 -12.65 -13.92 -1.96
CA GLY A 83 -13.34 -12.71 -2.38
C GLY A 83 -13.33 -12.51 -3.89
N PRO A 84 -14.11 -11.56 -4.42
CA PRO A 84 -14.06 -11.21 -5.83
C PRO A 84 -12.96 -10.20 -6.16
N TYR A 85 -12.32 -9.61 -5.15
CA TYR A 85 -11.39 -8.49 -5.27
C TYR A 85 -10.21 -8.64 -4.32
N HIS A 86 -9.00 -8.33 -4.77
CA HIS A 86 -7.84 -8.21 -3.89
C HIS A 86 -7.70 -6.79 -3.34
N VAL A 87 -7.07 -6.67 -2.18
CA VAL A 87 -6.79 -5.39 -1.54
C VAL A 87 -5.79 -4.58 -2.37
N SER A 88 -6.07 -3.29 -2.51
CA SER A 88 -5.20 -2.30 -3.13
C SER A 88 -4.92 -1.14 -2.18
N ARG A 89 -3.66 -0.68 -2.13
CA ARG A 89 -3.14 0.31 -1.18
C ARG A 89 -2.33 1.42 -1.86
N SER A 90 -1.87 2.42 -1.09
CA SER A 90 -1.05 3.58 -1.51
C SER A 90 -1.79 4.74 -2.16
N GLY A 91 -2.83 4.49 -2.96
CA GLY A 91 -3.32 5.51 -3.89
C GLY A 91 -2.45 5.59 -5.13
N SER A 92 -2.70 6.54 -6.03
CA SER A 92 -1.91 6.71 -7.26
C SER A 92 -1.76 8.18 -7.64
N TRP A 93 -0.99 8.42 -8.70
CA TRP A 93 -0.83 9.74 -9.33
C TRP A 93 -2.15 10.43 -9.71
N ALA A 94 -3.25 9.67 -9.85
CA ALA A 94 -4.57 10.18 -10.21
C ALA A 94 -5.53 10.35 -9.03
N ASN A 95 -5.10 10.07 -7.80
CA ASN A 95 -5.95 10.14 -6.62
C ASN A 95 -5.68 11.41 -5.80
N ALA A 96 -6.72 11.96 -5.20
CA ALA A 96 -6.59 12.99 -4.17
C ALA A 96 -5.88 12.42 -2.93
N ALA A 97 -5.29 13.30 -2.11
CA ALA A 97 -4.53 12.93 -0.92
C ALA A 97 -5.28 11.94 0.01
N GLY A 98 -6.60 12.08 0.14
CA GLY A 98 -7.44 11.16 0.94
C GLY A 98 -7.41 9.71 0.47
N GLY A 99 -7.27 9.47 -0.84
CA GLY A 99 -7.09 8.12 -1.41
C GLY A 99 -5.68 7.55 -1.20
N CYS A 100 -4.75 8.38 -0.72
CA CYS A 100 -3.36 8.00 -0.47
C CYS A 100 -3.04 7.81 1.03
N GLN A 101 -4.05 7.75 1.90
CA GLN A 101 -3.82 7.52 3.34
C GLN A 101 -3.35 6.09 3.61
N ALA A 102 -2.56 5.89 4.65
CA ALA A 102 -2.05 4.58 5.07
C ALA A 102 -3.19 3.56 5.32
N ALA A 103 -4.29 4.01 5.92
CA ALA A 103 -5.47 3.20 6.22
C ALA A 103 -6.41 3.01 5.01
N TYR A 104 -6.23 3.78 3.94
CA TYR A 104 -7.09 3.69 2.78
C TYR A 104 -6.87 2.33 2.08
N ARG A 105 -7.98 1.68 1.75
CA ARG A 105 -8.00 0.41 1.04
C ARG A 105 -9.19 0.36 0.10
N CYS A 106 -9.01 -0.22 -1.07
CA CYS A 106 -10.10 -0.54 -1.98
C CYS A 106 -9.93 -1.97 -2.51
N GLY A 107 -11.03 -2.55 -2.97
CA GLY A 107 -11.03 -3.83 -3.66
C GLY A 107 -10.83 -3.63 -5.15
N TRP A 108 -9.97 -4.43 -5.77
CA TRP A 108 -9.77 -4.41 -7.21
C TRP A 108 -9.90 -5.82 -7.83
N GLN A 109 -10.59 -5.92 -8.97
CA GLN A 109 -10.86 -7.18 -9.67
C GLN A 109 -9.73 -7.54 -10.62
N GLU A 110 -9.17 -8.74 -10.48
CA GLU A 110 -8.02 -9.19 -11.29
C GLU A 110 -8.36 -9.44 -12.77
N ALA A 111 -9.63 -9.64 -13.11
CA ALA A 111 -10.04 -10.08 -14.45
C ALA A 111 -9.79 -9.00 -15.52
N GLY A 112 -8.68 -9.15 -16.26
CA GLY A 112 -8.46 -8.59 -17.60
C GLY A 112 -8.13 -7.10 -17.70
N GLY A 113 -8.24 -6.33 -16.62
CA GLY A 113 -7.88 -4.92 -16.64
C GLY A 113 -6.37 -4.72 -16.51
N ARG A 114 -5.76 -3.96 -17.42
CA ARG A 114 -4.50 -3.21 -17.14
C ARG A 114 -4.85 -1.74 -16.96
N ALA A 115 -4.29 -1.09 -15.95
CA ALA A 115 -4.48 0.34 -15.74
C ALA A 115 -3.12 0.94 -15.42
N TYR A 116 -2.89 2.12 -15.97
CA TYR A 116 -1.62 2.84 -15.94
C TYR A 116 -1.25 3.40 -14.56
N SER A 117 -2.09 3.13 -13.56
CA SER A 117 -1.91 3.54 -12.17
C SER A 117 -1.79 2.37 -11.21
N ARG A 118 -1.53 1.15 -11.71
CA ARG A 118 -1.40 -0.08 -10.90
C ARG A 118 0.02 -0.65 -10.93
N GLY A 119 0.46 -1.13 -9.78
CA GLY A 119 1.71 -1.82 -9.56
C GLY A 119 1.64 -2.71 -8.32
N PHE A 120 2.79 -3.05 -7.78
CA PHE A 120 2.95 -3.85 -6.57
C PHE A 120 4.34 -3.63 -6.00
N ARG A 121 4.54 -4.05 -4.74
CA ARG A 121 5.86 -4.24 -4.14
C ARG A 121 5.97 -5.64 -3.58
N ILE A 122 7.19 -6.17 -3.55
CA ILE A 122 7.47 -7.51 -3.06
C ILE A 122 7.76 -7.44 -1.56
N ALA A 123 7.28 -8.43 -0.82
CA ALA A 123 7.68 -8.71 0.55
C ALA A 123 8.37 -10.07 0.62
N ARG A 124 9.25 -10.25 1.61
CA ARG A 124 9.92 -11.52 1.89
C ARG A 124 9.87 -11.79 3.38
N GLN A 125 9.57 -13.03 3.75
CA GLN A 125 9.60 -13.49 5.12
C GLN A 125 11.00 -13.94 5.52
N PHE A 126 11.37 -13.64 6.74
CA PHE A 126 12.61 -14.09 7.38
C PHE A 126 12.24 -14.96 8.58
N ASP A 127 13.09 -15.92 8.92
CA ASP A 127 13.01 -16.65 10.18
C ASP A 127 13.51 -15.79 11.37
N ASP A 128 13.38 -16.33 12.58
CA ASP A 128 13.80 -15.65 13.82
C ASP A 128 15.31 -15.37 13.87
N GLU A 129 16.10 -16.04 13.03
CA GLU A 129 17.55 -15.86 12.88
C GLU A 129 17.91 -14.85 11.77
N GLY A 130 16.92 -14.28 11.08
CA GLY A 130 17.09 -13.32 9.99
C GLY A 130 17.48 -13.95 8.66
N LYS A 131 17.39 -15.27 8.51
CA LYS A 131 17.58 -15.96 7.22
C LYS A 131 16.27 -15.93 6.45
N GLY A 132 16.37 -15.68 5.14
CA GLY A 132 15.17 -15.65 4.30
C GLY A 132 14.58 -17.04 4.19
N MET A 133 13.29 -17.19 4.51
CA MET A 133 12.63 -18.49 4.41
C MET A 133 12.60 -18.97 2.95
N GLU A 134 12.95 -20.23 2.73
CA GLU A 134 12.78 -20.87 1.42
C GLU A 134 11.29 -21.07 1.17
N GLY A 135 10.81 -20.60 0.02
CA GLY A 135 9.39 -20.62 -0.30
C GLY A 135 8.86 -22.04 -0.37
N ASN A 136 8.12 -22.48 0.63
CA ASN A 136 7.19 -23.58 0.46
C ASN A 136 6.10 -23.08 -0.49
N GLY A 137 6.04 -23.70 -1.68
CA GLY A 137 5.11 -23.35 -2.73
C GLY A 137 3.69 -23.15 -2.19
N MET A 138 3.01 -22.14 -2.76
CA MET A 138 1.56 -21.91 -2.64
C MET A 138 0.83 -23.23 -2.41
N ARG A 139 0.18 -23.35 -1.25
CA ARG A 139 -0.94 -24.27 -1.05
C ARG A 139 -2.23 -23.54 -1.36
#